data_AF-A0A5B2VTJ7-F1
#
_entry.id   AF-A0A5B2VTJ7-F1
#
_cell.length_a   1.000
_cell.length_b   1.000
_cell.length_c   1.000
_cell.angle_alpha   90.00
_cell.angle_beta   90.00
_cell.angle_gamma   90.00
#
_symmetry.space_group_name_H-M   'P 1'
#
loop_
_entity.id
_entity.type
_entity.pdbx_description
1 polymer ?
#
loop_
_entity_poly.entity_id
_entity_poly.type
_entity_poly.pdbx_seq_one_letter_code
_entity_poly.pdbx_strand_id
1 'polypeptide(L)'
;MTSTRLLYNDDEYIDGLLDSSPAIIDAIYRHFAKKVSSFILQRGGNKKDAAHIFEVALNDIYDYARRHNIELTTRFEPFFMLICKIEWRKELQKRGMDVAAESEPERAALDNTHLRYVQELVNNGERKRHWLHLFLQLTTTCQTTIQNAVITPPADGAGTNPQPTAGLLPDTFSSCMSTLLKHNGLPGGREVFPGDYEQVALYVMQGLPETQKQSFETRLQENYNLREAVQTGRDAVEWLRRALTADNTRRELTQVLVDMRQRWFYSQNKDMNRMGLYVSGITVLAVIMAGLLFISPFRKDVYRQFAPTEMAHHHLPDNDTSKLLHEAAQHFNKRRFTSAVEVLNRVLQMDPSNTYARYYRGVCLVDINQMVPARTDLKQVYESNSPYRYDAAFYLALSYLRERDKQQSLEWLLKIPQDAPNYWKAKKLIEEIR
;
A
#
# COMPACT_ATOMS: atom_id res chain seq x y z
N MET A 1 17.99 1.59 -2.51
CA MET A 1 17.52 2.99 -2.48
C MET A 1 16.68 3.21 -3.72
N THR A 2 15.37 3.04 -3.63
CA THR A 2 14.44 3.33 -4.73
C THR A 2 14.11 4.81 -4.65
N SER A 3 14.64 5.58 -5.59
CA SER A 3 14.33 7.00 -5.75
C SER A 3 12.81 7.16 -5.88
N THR A 4 12.18 7.90 -4.98
CA THR A 4 10.75 8.21 -5.02
C THR A 4 10.50 9.08 -6.25
N ARG A 5 10.00 8.50 -7.34
CA ARG A 5 9.53 9.26 -8.50
C ARG A 5 8.34 10.10 -8.03
N LEU A 6 8.45 11.41 -8.13
CA LEU A 6 7.33 12.33 -7.92
C LEU A 6 6.35 12.09 -9.07
N LEU A 7 5.17 11.53 -8.76
CA LEU A 7 4.06 11.45 -9.70
C LEU A 7 3.53 12.87 -9.90
N TYR A 8 3.49 13.35 -11.15
CA TYR A 8 3.07 14.71 -11.48
C TYR A 8 1.59 14.76 -11.90
N ASN A 9 1.03 13.65 -12.39
CA ASN A 9 -0.36 13.49 -12.80
C ASN A 9 -0.87 12.07 -12.45
N ASP A 10 -2.15 11.96 -12.09
CA ASP A 10 -2.88 10.71 -11.86
C ASP A 10 -2.94 9.77 -13.09
N ASP A 11 -2.79 10.30 -14.31
CA ASP A 11 -2.69 9.50 -15.54
C ASP A 11 -1.48 8.54 -15.51
N GLU A 12 -0.42 8.90 -14.78
CA GLU A 12 0.76 8.05 -14.59
C GLU A 12 0.42 6.71 -13.95
N TYR A 13 -0.69 6.60 -13.19
CA TYR A 13 -1.13 5.33 -12.63
C TYR A 13 -1.61 4.34 -13.70
N ILE A 14 -2.32 4.81 -14.73
CA ILE A 14 -2.79 3.94 -15.82
C ILE A 14 -1.60 3.53 -16.68
N ASP A 15 -0.75 4.48 -17.04
CA ASP A 15 0.47 4.21 -17.82
C ASP A 15 1.37 3.21 -17.09
N GLY A 16 1.55 3.38 -15.78
CA GLY A 16 2.32 2.43 -14.97
C GLY A 16 1.71 1.03 -14.88
N LEU A 17 0.38 0.89 -14.96
CA LEU A 17 -0.28 -0.41 -15.08
C LEU A 17 -0.03 -1.03 -16.45
N LEU A 18 -0.14 -0.25 -17.53
CA LEU A 18 0.11 -0.69 -18.90
C LEU A 18 1.56 -1.12 -19.11
N ASP A 19 2.52 -0.41 -18.51
CA ASP A 19 3.95 -0.72 -18.56
C ASP A 19 4.39 -1.77 -17.53
N SER A 20 3.47 -2.27 -16.69
CA SER A 20 3.79 -3.18 -15.57
C SER A 20 4.86 -2.64 -14.61
N SER A 21 4.92 -1.31 -14.43
CA SER A 21 5.95 -0.61 -13.66
C SER A 21 5.85 -0.90 -12.16
N PRO A 22 6.83 -1.60 -11.54
CA PRO A 22 6.74 -1.97 -10.12
C PRO A 22 6.71 -0.76 -9.18
N ALA A 23 7.35 0.35 -9.56
CA ALA A 23 7.39 1.56 -8.74
C ALA A 23 6.04 2.29 -8.72
N ILE A 24 5.37 2.36 -9.88
CA ILE A 24 4.06 3.02 -9.97
C ILE A 24 3.00 2.13 -9.31
N ILE A 25 3.04 0.82 -9.55
CA ILE A 25 2.12 -0.12 -8.90
C ILE A 25 2.29 -0.08 -7.38
N ASP A 26 3.53 -0.06 -6.85
CA ASP A 26 3.75 0.12 -5.40
C ASP A 26 3.15 1.43 -4.89
N ALA A 27 3.23 2.52 -5.66
CA ALA A 27 2.58 3.79 -5.33
C ALA A 27 1.04 3.66 -5.29
N ILE A 28 0.42 2.96 -6.25
CA ILE A 28 -1.04 2.68 -6.22
C ILE A 28 -1.42 1.93 -4.93
N TYR A 29 -0.70 0.86 -4.60
CA TYR A 29 -0.95 0.10 -3.37
C TYR A 29 -0.75 0.97 -2.12
N ARG A 30 0.32 1.76 -2.07
CA ARG A 30 0.63 2.65 -0.94
C ARG A 30 -0.47 3.67 -0.68
N HIS A 31 -1.04 4.26 -1.73
CA HIS A 31 -2.08 5.28 -1.59
C HIS A 31 -3.48 4.69 -1.31
N PHE A 32 -3.82 3.56 -1.93
CA PHE A 32 -5.21 3.09 -1.96
C PHE A 32 -5.47 1.81 -1.15
N ALA A 33 -4.49 0.94 -0.90
CA ALA A 33 -4.73 -0.37 -0.28
C ALA A 33 -5.35 -0.26 1.12
N LYS A 34 -4.90 0.71 1.94
CA LYS A 34 -5.46 0.95 3.27
C LYS A 34 -6.91 1.44 3.21
N LYS A 35 -7.24 2.33 2.25
CA LYS A 35 -8.60 2.88 2.08
C LYS A 35 -9.57 1.77 1.65
N VAL A 36 -9.20 0.99 0.64
CA VAL A 36 -9.99 -0.15 0.16
C VAL A 36 -10.13 -1.22 1.25
N SER A 37 -9.05 -1.56 1.96
CA SER A 37 -9.11 -2.50 3.08
C SER A 37 -10.03 -2.03 4.19
N SER A 38 -9.97 -0.75 4.57
CA SER A 38 -10.86 -0.20 5.60
C SER A 38 -12.32 -0.28 5.15
N PHE A 39 -12.61 0.08 3.89
CA PHE A 39 -13.96 0.04 3.32
C PHE A 39 -14.55 -1.38 3.38
N ILE A 40 -13.79 -2.40 2.97
CA ILE A 40 -14.25 -3.79 2.90
C ILE A 40 -14.39 -4.42 4.29
N LEU A 41 -13.43 -4.18 5.19
CA LEU A 41 -13.48 -4.70 6.57
C LEU A 41 -14.68 -4.15 7.36
N GLN A 42 -15.03 -2.87 7.15
CA GLN A 42 -16.20 -2.26 7.79
C GLN A 42 -17.53 -2.86 7.32
N ARG A 43 -17.54 -3.59 6.19
CA ARG A 43 -18.73 -4.19 5.56
C ARG A 43 -18.73 -5.71 5.65
N GLY A 44 -18.07 -6.26 6.67
CA GLY A 44 -18.04 -7.69 6.93
C GLY A 44 -17.13 -8.51 6.01
N GLY A 45 -16.39 -7.86 5.10
CA GLY A 45 -15.33 -8.53 4.36
C GLY A 45 -14.09 -8.75 5.23
N ASN A 46 -13.17 -9.57 4.74
CA ASN A 46 -11.89 -9.82 5.41
C ASN A 46 -10.70 -9.29 4.58
N LYS A 47 -9.47 -9.43 5.08
CA LYS A 47 -8.26 -8.98 4.36
C LYS A 47 -8.07 -9.66 2.99
N LYS A 48 -8.49 -10.93 2.85
CA LYS A 48 -8.43 -11.64 1.57
C LYS A 48 -9.42 -11.07 0.57
N ASP A 49 -10.63 -10.74 1.03
CA ASP A 49 -11.61 -10.05 0.21
C ASP A 49 -11.07 -8.69 -0.26
N ALA A 50 -10.44 -7.94 0.64
CA ALA A 50 -9.84 -6.65 0.30
C ALA A 50 -8.73 -6.76 -0.73
N ALA A 51 -7.82 -7.71 -0.55
CA ALA A 51 -6.76 -8.02 -1.50
C ALA A 51 -7.32 -8.42 -2.87
N HIS A 52 -8.36 -9.27 -2.87
CA HIS A 52 -9.00 -9.76 -4.08
C HIS A 52 -9.67 -8.62 -4.86
N ILE A 53 -10.52 -7.83 -4.21
CA ILE A 53 -11.23 -6.71 -4.88
C ILE A 53 -10.24 -5.69 -5.44
N PHE A 54 -9.17 -5.38 -4.70
CA PHE A 54 -8.15 -4.45 -5.15
C PHE A 54 -7.46 -4.96 -6.43
N GLU A 55 -7.06 -6.22 -6.45
CA GLU A 55 -6.39 -6.83 -7.60
C GLU A 55 -7.33 -6.99 -8.80
N VAL A 56 -8.60 -7.34 -8.57
CA VAL A 56 -9.64 -7.38 -9.60
C VAL A 56 -9.78 -6.01 -10.27
N ALA A 57 -9.91 -4.94 -9.47
CA ALA A 57 -10.04 -3.58 -9.99
C ALA A 57 -8.84 -3.19 -10.86
N LEU A 58 -7.60 -3.47 -10.43
CA LEU A 58 -6.41 -3.17 -11.22
C LEU A 58 -6.33 -3.96 -12.53
N ASN A 59 -6.69 -5.24 -12.51
CA ASN A 59 -6.74 -6.06 -13.72
C ASN A 59 -7.80 -5.57 -14.70
N ASP A 60 -8.98 -5.19 -14.22
CA ASP A 60 -10.06 -4.70 -15.07
C ASP A 60 -9.69 -3.33 -15.68
N ILE A 61 -9.01 -2.45 -14.92
CA ILE A 61 -8.42 -1.20 -15.45
C ILE A 61 -7.41 -1.47 -16.55
N TYR A 62 -6.44 -2.35 -16.30
CA TYR A 62 -5.43 -2.71 -17.30
C TYR A 62 -6.08 -3.26 -18.58
N ASP A 63 -7.04 -4.18 -18.45
CA ASP A 63 -7.71 -4.82 -19.58
C ASP A 63 -8.46 -3.84 -20.47
N TYR A 64 -9.10 -2.84 -19.85
CA TYR A 64 -9.83 -1.80 -20.54
C TYR A 64 -8.89 -0.75 -21.16
N ALA A 65 -7.90 -0.27 -20.40
CA ALA A 65 -6.94 0.75 -20.83
C ALA A 65 -6.09 0.32 -22.04
N ARG A 66 -5.84 -0.99 -22.21
CA ARG A 66 -5.13 -1.51 -23.38
C ARG A 66 -5.81 -1.23 -24.73
N ARG A 67 -7.10 -0.91 -24.72
CA ARG A 67 -7.92 -0.76 -25.94
C ARG A 67 -8.61 0.59 -26.02
N HIS A 68 -8.67 1.28 -24.90
CA HIS A 68 -9.36 2.54 -24.75
C HIS A 68 -8.40 3.52 -24.08
N ASN A 69 -8.21 4.69 -24.69
CA ASN A 69 -7.50 5.77 -24.02
C ASN A 69 -8.37 6.30 -22.87
N ILE A 70 -7.89 6.18 -21.64
CA ILE A 70 -8.57 6.66 -20.43
C ILE A 70 -7.81 7.88 -19.92
N GLU A 71 -8.50 9.01 -19.82
CA GLU A 71 -7.92 10.26 -19.31
C GLU A 71 -8.56 10.59 -17.95
N LEU A 72 -7.75 10.58 -16.89
CA LEU A 72 -8.19 10.75 -15.50
C LEU A 72 -7.64 12.01 -14.83
N THR A 73 -6.58 12.65 -15.34
CA THR A 73 -5.92 13.93 -14.94
C THR A 73 -5.74 14.22 -13.43
N THR A 74 -6.80 14.24 -12.62
CA THR A 74 -6.74 14.42 -11.15
C THR A 74 -7.86 13.66 -10.43
N ARG A 75 -8.37 12.58 -11.02
CA ARG A 75 -9.57 11.86 -10.58
C ARG A 75 -9.33 10.36 -10.41
N PHE A 76 -8.08 9.90 -10.32
CA PHE A 76 -7.83 8.47 -10.21
C PHE A 76 -8.40 7.90 -8.90
N GLU A 77 -8.27 8.63 -7.79
CA GLU A 77 -8.82 8.16 -6.51
C GLU A 77 -10.34 7.88 -6.54
N PRO A 78 -11.22 8.86 -6.88
CA PRO A 78 -12.65 8.60 -6.93
C PRO A 78 -13.00 7.55 -7.99
N PHE A 79 -12.31 7.52 -9.13
CA PHE A 79 -12.47 6.51 -10.16
C PHE A 79 -12.19 5.10 -9.64
N PHE A 80 -11.02 4.89 -9.03
CA PHE A 80 -10.58 3.60 -8.50
C PHE A 80 -11.42 3.14 -7.31
N MET A 81 -11.75 4.06 -6.38
CA MET A 81 -12.60 3.74 -5.24
C MET A 81 -14.01 3.32 -5.69
N LEU A 82 -14.59 3.97 -6.69
CA LEU A 82 -15.91 3.59 -7.21
C LEU A 82 -15.90 2.18 -7.81
N ILE A 83 -14.87 1.83 -8.58
CA ILE A 83 -14.70 0.47 -9.13
C ILE A 83 -14.66 -0.57 -8.01
N CYS A 84 -13.82 -0.35 -6.99
CA CYS A 84 -13.71 -1.25 -5.84
C CYS A 84 -15.06 -1.43 -5.11
N LYS A 85 -15.84 -0.37 -4.94
CA LYS A 85 -17.17 -0.43 -4.30
C LYS A 85 -18.16 -1.25 -5.12
N ILE A 86 -18.19 -1.05 -6.44
CA ILE A 86 -19.06 -1.80 -7.35
C ILE A 86 -18.71 -3.29 -7.33
N GLU A 87 -17.41 -3.63 -7.45
CA GLU A 87 -16.93 -5.01 -7.39
C GLU A 87 -17.26 -5.68 -6.05
N TRP A 88 -17.08 -4.97 -4.93
CA TRP A 88 -17.43 -5.51 -3.62
C TRP A 88 -18.93 -5.78 -3.47
N ARG A 89 -19.79 -4.87 -3.92
CA ARG A 89 -21.25 -5.09 -3.93
C ARG A 89 -21.63 -6.32 -4.76
N LYS A 90 -21.02 -6.49 -5.93
CA LYS A 90 -21.24 -7.67 -6.79
C LYS A 90 -20.80 -8.95 -6.10
N GLU A 91 -19.68 -8.92 -5.39
CA GLU A 91 -19.19 -10.03 -4.58
C GLU A 91 -20.16 -10.38 -3.44
N LEU A 92 -20.72 -9.38 -2.75
CA LEU A 92 -21.74 -9.58 -1.72
C LEU A 92 -23.04 -10.19 -2.29
N GLN A 93 -23.48 -9.72 -3.47
CA GLN A 93 -24.63 -10.29 -4.17
C GLN A 93 -24.41 -11.76 -4.52
N LYS A 94 -23.21 -12.13 -4.98
CA LYS A 94 -22.85 -13.54 -5.23
C LYS A 94 -22.89 -14.40 -3.97
N ARG A 95 -22.67 -13.80 -2.80
CA ARG A 95 -22.79 -14.47 -1.48
C ARG A 95 -24.23 -14.53 -0.97
N GLY A 96 -25.21 -14.05 -1.74
CA GLY A 96 -26.62 -14.01 -1.34
C GLY A 96 -26.92 -12.98 -0.25
N MET A 97 -26.06 -11.98 -0.06
CA MET A 97 -26.28 -10.91 0.91
C MET A 97 -27.09 -9.78 0.27
N ASP A 98 -28.13 -9.33 0.97
CA ASP A 98 -28.89 -8.14 0.56
C ASP A 98 -28.04 -6.88 0.78
N VAL A 99 -27.74 -6.18 -0.32
CA VAL A 99 -26.90 -4.98 -0.29
C VAL A 99 -27.80 -3.78 -0.53
N ALA A 100 -28.08 -3.03 0.54
CA ALA A 100 -28.78 -1.75 0.43
C ALA A 100 -28.04 -0.82 -0.56
N ALA A 101 -28.80 0.02 -1.27
CA ALA A 101 -28.24 1.03 -2.16
C ALA A 101 -27.40 2.03 -1.35
N GLU A 102 -26.09 1.82 -1.33
CA GLU A 102 -25.16 2.62 -0.56
C GLU A 102 -24.79 3.92 -1.31
N SER A 103 -24.50 4.98 -0.56
CA SER A 103 -24.01 6.24 -1.11
C SER A 103 -22.66 6.05 -1.80
N GLU A 104 -22.57 6.45 -3.06
CA GLU A 104 -21.35 6.45 -3.87
C GLU A 104 -20.92 7.91 -4.12
N PRO A 105 -20.36 8.62 -3.11
CA PRO A 105 -19.98 10.03 -3.23
C PRO A 105 -18.98 10.28 -4.37
N GLU A 106 -18.21 9.25 -4.75
CA GLU A 106 -17.30 9.29 -5.90
C GLU A 106 -18.03 9.66 -7.19
N ARG A 107 -19.31 9.30 -7.35
CA ARG A 107 -20.10 9.68 -8.53
C ARG A 107 -20.23 11.19 -8.70
N ALA A 108 -20.25 11.95 -7.61
CA ALA A 108 -20.31 13.40 -7.68
C ALA A 108 -18.96 14.04 -8.07
N ALA A 109 -17.86 13.30 -7.91
CA ALA A 109 -16.51 13.73 -8.27
C ALA A 109 -16.11 13.35 -9.71
N LEU A 110 -16.94 12.55 -10.40
CA LEU A 110 -16.68 12.02 -11.74
C LEU A 110 -17.67 12.61 -12.74
N ASP A 111 -17.20 12.92 -13.95
CA ASP A 111 -18.09 13.33 -15.04
C ASP A 111 -18.73 12.12 -15.73
N ASN A 112 -19.66 12.39 -16.67
CA ASN A 112 -20.36 11.33 -17.39
C ASN A 112 -19.43 10.42 -18.20
N THR A 113 -18.29 10.93 -18.66
CA THR A 113 -17.30 10.15 -19.41
C THR A 113 -16.60 9.17 -18.47
N HIS A 114 -16.12 9.63 -17.31
CA HIS A 114 -15.51 8.75 -16.31
C HIS A 114 -16.48 7.71 -15.77
N LEU A 115 -17.74 8.08 -15.53
CA LEU A 115 -18.78 7.14 -15.10
C LEU A 115 -19.05 6.06 -16.15
N ARG A 116 -19.01 6.41 -17.44
CA ARG A 116 -19.12 5.44 -18.53
C ARG A 116 -17.94 4.47 -18.55
N TYR A 117 -16.71 4.97 -18.35
CA TYR A 117 -15.54 4.10 -18.23
C TYR A 117 -15.69 3.08 -17.10
N VAL A 118 -16.11 3.52 -15.90
CA VAL A 118 -16.35 2.62 -14.76
C VAL A 118 -17.36 1.53 -15.13
N GLN A 119 -18.49 1.92 -15.75
CA GLN A 119 -19.55 0.98 -16.09
C GLN A 119 -19.10 -0.05 -17.14
N GLU A 120 -18.43 0.40 -18.21
CA GLU A 120 -17.93 -0.46 -19.27
C GLU A 120 -16.84 -1.42 -18.75
N LEU A 121 -15.90 -0.89 -17.97
CA LEU A 121 -14.79 -1.64 -17.38
C LEU A 121 -15.29 -2.79 -16.49
N VAL A 122 -16.17 -2.49 -15.53
CA VAL A 122 -16.67 -3.49 -14.58
C VAL A 122 -17.52 -4.54 -15.32
N ASN A 123 -18.35 -4.13 -16.29
CA ASN A 123 -19.14 -5.07 -17.09
C ASN A 123 -18.25 -5.98 -17.95
N ASN A 124 -17.19 -5.42 -18.53
CA ASN A 124 -16.23 -6.15 -19.34
C ASN A 124 -15.46 -7.18 -18.49
N GLY A 125 -15.00 -6.77 -17.30
CA GLY A 125 -14.33 -7.65 -16.34
C GLY A 125 -15.20 -8.83 -15.91
N GLU A 126 -16.48 -8.59 -15.62
CA GLU A 126 -17.43 -9.65 -15.27
C GLU A 126 -17.70 -10.62 -16.41
N ARG A 127 -17.98 -10.11 -17.61
CA ARG A 127 -18.23 -10.96 -18.80
C ARG A 127 -17.03 -11.86 -19.08
N LYS A 128 -15.82 -11.30 -19.00
CA LYS A 128 -14.57 -12.05 -19.14
C LYS A 128 -14.46 -13.17 -18.10
N ARG A 129 -14.63 -12.84 -16.82
CA ARG A 129 -14.54 -13.81 -15.71
C ARG A 129 -15.60 -14.92 -15.83
N HIS A 130 -16.83 -14.57 -16.22
CA HIS A 130 -17.93 -15.51 -16.43
C HIS A 130 -17.62 -16.53 -17.53
N TRP A 131 -17.24 -16.06 -18.73
CA TRP A 131 -16.90 -16.95 -19.83
C TRP A 131 -15.68 -17.82 -19.55
N LEU A 132 -14.66 -17.25 -18.89
CA LEU A 132 -13.49 -18.01 -18.48
C LEU A 132 -13.84 -19.10 -17.45
N HIS A 133 -14.72 -18.81 -16.49
CA HIS A 133 -15.18 -19.80 -15.53
C HIS A 133 -15.87 -20.99 -16.22
N LEU A 134 -16.81 -20.72 -17.15
CA LEU A 134 -17.49 -21.78 -17.91
C LEU A 134 -16.50 -22.61 -18.75
N PHE A 135 -15.53 -21.95 -19.37
CA PHE A 135 -14.47 -22.62 -20.13
C PHE A 135 -13.62 -23.55 -19.26
N LEU A 136 -13.25 -23.11 -18.05
CA LEU A 136 -12.45 -23.91 -17.11
C LEU A 136 -13.18 -25.15 -16.58
N GLN A 137 -14.51 -25.21 -16.69
CA GLN A 137 -15.30 -26.39 -16.32
C GLN A 137 -15.30 -27.49 -17.40
N LEU A 138 -14.82 -27.20 -18.61
CA LEU A 138 -14.74 -28.19 -19.68
C LEU A 138 -13.58 -29.18 -19.48
N THR A 139 -13.61 -30.30 -20.21
CA THR A 139 -12.47 -31.23 -20.27
C THR A 139 -11.25 -30.56 -20.90
N THR A 140 -10.05 -31.02 -20.53
CA THR A 140 -8.78 -30.51 -21.09
C THR A 140 -8.73 -30.58 -22.61
N THR A 141 -9.30 -31.64 -23.19
CA THR A 141 -9.45 -31.80 -24.65
C THR A 141 -10.30 -30.68 -25.24
N CYS A 142 -11.45 -30.37 -24.64
CA CYS A 142 -12.31 -29.29 -25.13
C CYS A 142 -11.71 -27.90 -24.91
N GLN A 143 -11.03 -27.68 -23.78
CA GLN A 143 -10.30 -26.44 -23.52
C GLN A 143 -9.27 -26.19 -24.62
N THR A 144 -8.43 -27.19 -24.92
CA THR A 144 -7.40 -27.09 -25.97
C THR A 144 -8.01 -26.85 -27.35
N THR A 145 -9.09 -27.57 -27.67
CA THR A 145 -9.80 -27.45 -28.95
C THR A 145 -10.36 -26.04 -29.16
N ILE A 146 -11.09 -25.51 -28.17
CA ILE A 146 -11.66 -24.17 -28.22
C ILE A 146 -10.56 -23.11 -28.21
N GLN A 147 -9.55 -23.26 -27.35
CA GLN A 147 -8.44 -22.32 -27.26
C GLN A 147 -7.72 -22.18 -28.61
N ASN A 148 -7.36 -23.29 -29.26
CA ASN A 148 -6.71 -23.26 -30.55
C ASN A 148 -7.61 -22.62 -31.63
N ALA A 149 -8.89 -23.02 -31.70
CA ALA A 149 -9.82 -22.49 -32.68
C ALA A 149 -10.06 -20.97 -32.52
N VAL A 150 -10.12 -20.48 -31.28
CA VAL A 150 -10.46 -19.09 -30.98
C VAL A 150 -9.25 -18.15 -31.05
N ILE A 151 -8.03 -18.63 -30.78
CA ILE A 151 -6.77 -17.86 -30.83
C ILE A 151 -6.15 -17.80 -32.23
N THR A 152 -6.41 -18.79 -33.10
CA THR A 152 -5.77 -18.86 -34.43
C THR A 152 -5.95 -17.54 -35.21
N PRO A 153 -4.85 -16.87 -35.63
CA PRO A 153 -4.93 -15.58 -36.30
C PRO A 153 -5.58 -15.70 -37.70
N PRO A 154 -6.22 -14.63 -38.18
CA PRO A 154 -6.89 -14.62 -39.49
C PRO A 154 -5.88 -14.84 -40.61
N ALA A 155 -6.22 -15.72 -41.55
CA ALA A 155 -5.60 -15.72 -42.86
C ALA A 155 -6.00 -14.41 -43.58
N ASP A 156 -5.02 -13.54 -43.77
CA ASP A 156 -4.90 -12.59 -44.89
C ASP A 156 -5.70 -11.27 -44.80
N GLY A 157 -5.03 -10.21 -44.33
CA GLY A 157 -4.88 -8.90 -44.99
C GLY A 157 -6.06 -8.03 -45.47
N ALA A 158 -7.29 -8.50 -45.57
CA ALA A 158 -8.42 -7.74 -46.08
C ALA A 158 -9.60 -7.85 -45.11
N GLY A 159 -9.66 -6.91 -44.17
CA GLY A 159 -10.69 -6.90 -43.13
C GLY A 159 -12.09 -6.70 -43.70
N THR A 160 -12.89 -7.77 -43.74
CA THR A 160 -14.36 -7.69 -43.61
C THR A 160 -15.06 -8.92 -43.03
N ASN A 161 -14.39 -10.04 -42.69
CA ASN A 161 -15.05 -11.11 -41.92
C ASN A 161 -14.07 -12.00 -41.13
N PRO A 162 -13.97 -11.86 -39.79
CA PRO A 162 -12.82 -12.35 -39.03
C PRO A 162 -13.08 -13.66 -38.25
N GLN A 163 -13.37 -14.80 -38.87
CA GLN A 163 -13.42 -16.13 -38.20
C GLN A 163 -12.96 -17.27 -39.13
N PRO A 164 -12.40 -18.39 -38.61
CA PRO A 164 -11.90 -19.50 -39.44
C PRO A 164 -13.00 -20.09 -40.32
N THR A 165 -12.82 -20.00 -41.64
CA THR A 165 -13.76 -20.54 -42.63
C THR A 165 -13.98 -22.04 -42.46
N ALA A 166 -15.13 -22.53 -42.94
CA ALA A 166 -15.45 -23.95 -43.02
C ALA A 166 -14.25 -24.80 -43.50
N GLY A 167 -13.84 -25.77 -42.68
CA GLY A 167 -12.71 -26.69 -42.95
C GLY A 167 -11.46 -26.52 -42.08
N LEU A 168 -11.32 -25.41 -41.34
CA LEU A 168 -10.19 -25.17 -40.41
C LEU A 168 -10.52 -25.45 -38.94
N LEU A 169 -11.80 -25.69 -38.63
CA LEU A 169 -12.24 -26.03 -37.27
C LEU A 169 -12.03 -27.52 -37.00
N PRO A 170 -11.48 -27.91 -35.84
CA PRO A 170 -11.43 -29.31 -35.44
C PRO A 170 -12.82 -29.94 -35.38
N ASP A 171 -12.96 -31.23 -35.74
CA ASP A 171 -14.25 -31.93 -35.76
C ASP A 171 -14.98 -31.90 -34.41
N THR A 172 -14.22 -31.86 -33.30
CA THR A 172 -14.75 -31.82 -31.94
C THR A 172 -15.14 -30.42 -31.47
N PHE A 173 -14.83 -29.37 -32.24
CA PHE A 173 -15.04 -27.98 -31.83
C PHE A 173 -16.51 -27.67 -31.55
N SER A 174 -17.41 -28.03 -32.48
CA SER A 174 -18.84 -27.74 -32.37
C SER A 174 -19.45 -28.37 -31.11
N SER A 175 -19.09 -29.63 -30.84
CA SER A 175 -19.54 -30.37 -29.65
C SER A 175 -19.01 -29.74 -28.36
N CYS A 176 -17.71 -29.41 -28.30
CA CYS A 176 -17.11 -28.76 -27.13
C CYS A 176 -17.72 -27.38 -26.85
N MET A 177 -17.90 -26.56 -27.90
CA MET A 177 -18.50 -25.24 -27.78
C MET A 177 -20.00 -25.34 -27.43
N SER A 178 -20.70 -26.35 -27.94
CA SER A 178 -22.08 -26.65 -27.57
C SER A 178 -22.22 -26.93 -26.07
N THR A 179 -21.30 -27.72 -25.48
CA THR A 179 -21.25 -27.92 -24.03
C THR A 179 -21.04 -26.61 -23.26
N LEU A 180 -20.13 -25.76 -23.72
CA LEU A 180 -19.88 -24.45 -23.10
C LEU A 180 -21.12 -23.56 -23.12
N LEU A 181 -21.80 -23.46 -24.26
CA LEU A 181 -23.01 -22.64 -24.41
C LEU A 181 -24.18 -23.19 -23.58
N LYS A 182 -24.30 -24.52 -23.48
CA LYS A 182 -25.29 -25.17 -22.60
C LYS A 182 -25.05 -24.86 -21.13
N HIS A 183 -23.79 -24.84 -20.67
CA HIS A 183 -23.47 -24.46 -19.29
C HIS A 183 -23.83 -23.00 -18.98
N ASN A 184 -23.76 -22.10 -19.97
CA ASN A 184 -24.26 -20.74 -19.80
C ASN A 184 -25.80 -20.70 -19.69
N GLY A 185 -26.49 -21.49 -20.52
CA GLY A 185 -27.94 -21.41 -20.71
C GLY A 185 -28.36 -20.12 -21.44
N LEU A 186 -29.65 -19.99 -21.75
CA LEU A 186 -30.22 -18.72 -22.20
C LEU A 186 -30.82 -17.94 -21.02
N PRO A 187 -30.83 -16.60 -21.09
CA PRO A 187 -31.51 -15.78 -20.10
C PRO A 187 -32.97 -16.20 -19.91
N GLY A 188 -33.43 -16.26 -18.66
CA GLY A 188 -34.81 -16.63 -18.32
C GLY A 188 -35.13 -18.13 -18.42
N GLY A 189 -34.12 -19.01 -18.47
CA GLY A 189 -34.33 -20.47 -18.50
C GLY A 189 -34.90 -20.98 -19.83
N ARG A 190 -34.72 -20.22 -20.91
CA ARG A 190 -35.15 -20.61 -22.25
C ARG A 190 -34.22 -21.69 -22.80
N GLU A 191 -34.78 -22.52 -23.67
CA GLU A 191 -34.04 -23.61 -24.30
C GLU A 191 -34.10 -23.50 -25.82
N VAL A 192 -33.07 -24.07 -26.44
CA VAL A 192 -32.95 -24.30 -27.88
C VAL A 192 -32.69 -25.79 -28.06
N PHE A 193 -33.10 -26.36 -29.19
CA PHE A 193 -32.86 -27.77 -29.44
C PHE A 193 -31.36 -28.09 -29.28
N PRO A 194 -30.99 -29.21 -28.63
CA PRO A 194 -29.59 -29.51 -28.31
C PRO A 194 -28.62 -29.50 -29.52
N GLY A 195 -29.12 -29.85 -30.72
CA GLY A 195 -28.36 -29.81 -31.97
C GLY A 195 -28.13 -28.40 -32.53
N ASP A 196 -28.94 -27.42 -32.12
CA ASP A 196 -28.78 -26.03 -32.57
C ASP A 196 -27.55 -25.37 -31.96
N TYR A 197 -27.12 -25.77 -30.76
CA TYR A 197 -25.91 -25.24 -30.14
C TYR A 197 -24.64 -25.57 -30.94
N GLU A 198 -24.59 -26.74 -31.59
CA GLU A 198 -23.48 -27.10 -32.47
C GLU A 198 -23.50 -26.29 -33.77
N GLN A 199 -24.70 -26.08 -34.34
CA GLN A 199 -24.87 -25.22 -35.51
C GLN A 199 -24.53 -23.75 -35.18
N VAL A 200 -24.91 -23.27 -34.00
CA VAL A 200 -24.55 -21.94 -33.48
C VAL A 200 -23.03 -21.81 -33.34
N ALA A 201 -22.36 -22.80 -32.74
CA ALA A 201 -20.91 -22.80 -32.58
C ALA A 201 -20.18 -22.67 -33.93
N LEU A 202 -20.60 -23.48 -34.91
CA LEU A 202 -20.07 -23.43 -36.27
C LEU A 202 -20.42 -22.12 -36.98
N TYR A 203 -21.67 -21.64 -36.86
CA TYR A 203 -22.14 -20.42 -37.52
C TYR A 203 -21.39 -19.18 -37.05
N VAL A 204 -21.20 -19.04 -35.73
CA VAL A 204 -20.45 -17.92 -35.15
C VAL A 204 -19.03 -17.92 -35.71
N MET A 205 -18.38 -19.08 -35.75
CA MET A 205 -17.04 -19.30 -36.30
C MET A 205 -16.97 -19.26 -37.83
N GLN A 206 -18.05 -19.01 -38.56
CA GLN A 206 -18.09 -19.07 -40.04
C GLN A 206 -17.70 -20.46 -40.61
N GLY A 207 -17.86 -21.50 -39.80
CA GLY A 207 -17.56 -22.89 -40.13
C GLY A 207 -18.76 -23.73 -40.58
N LEU A 208 -19.97 -23.16 -40.59
CA LEU A 208 -21.18 -23.88 -41.00
C LEU A 208 -21.19 -24.07 -42.54
N PRO A 209 -21.35 -25.29 -43.07
CA PRO A 209 -21.39 -25.53 -44.52
C PRO A 209 -22.50 -24.72 -45.20
N GLU A 210 -22.25 -24.25 -46.43
CA GLU A 210 -23.19 -23.36 -47.16
C GLU A 210 -24.60 -23.97 -47.31
N THR A 211 -24.68 -25.29 -47.51
CA THR A 211 -25.95 -26.03 -47.59
C THR A 211 -26.76 -26.00 -46.29
N GLN A 212 -26.09 -25.98 -45.13
CA GLN A 212 -26.72 -25.88 -43.81
C GLN A 212 -26.95 -24.43 -43.39
N LYS A 213 -26.10 -23.51 -43.87
CA LYS A 213 -26.16 -22.09 -43.53
C LYS A 213 -27.46 -21.44 -43.98
N GLN A 214 -27.93 -21.70 -45.20
CA GLN A 214 -29.17 -21.12 -45.71
C GLN A 214 -30.41 -21.53 -44.90
N SER A 215 -30.51 -22.83 -44.55
CA SER A 215 -31.61 -23.33 -43.72
C SER A 215 -31.52 -22.81 -42.29
N PHE A 216 -30.31 -22.69 -41.74
CA PHE A 216 -30.06 -22.10 -40.43
C PHE A 216 -30.45 -20.61 -40.37
N GLU A 217 -30.06 -19.81 -41.37
CA GLU A 217 -30.39 -18.38 -41.44
C GLU A 217 -31.89 -18.12 -41.60
N THR A 218 -32.61 -19.00 -42.30
CA THR A 218 -34.07 -18.94 -42.38
C THR A 218 -34.70 -19.15 -41.00
N ARG A 219 -34.28 -20.20 -40.28
CA ARG A 219 -34.72 -20.47 -38.90
C ARG A 219 -34.35 -19.33 -37.94
N LEU A 220 -33.22 -18.66 -38.16
CA LEU A 220 -32.76 -17.53 -37.36
C LEU A 220 -33.69 -16.32 -37.47
N GLN A 221 -34.36 -16.11 -38.61
CA GLN A 221 -35.32 -15.01 -38.78
C GLN A 221 -36.62 -15.23 -37.99
N GLU A 222 -37.03 -16.48 -37.81
CA GLU A 222 -38.28 -16.84 -37.16
C GLU A 222 -38.10 -17.14 -35.66
N ASN A 223 -36.96 -17.70 -35.27
CA ASN A 223 -36.74 -18.18 -33.91
C ASN A 223 -35.93 -17.17 -33.07
N TYR A 224 -36.62 -16.51 -32.14
CA TYR A 224 -36.01 -15.59 -31.19
C TYR A 224 -34.93 -16.27 -30.33
N ASN A 225 -35.20 -17.45 -29.76
CA ASN A 225 -34.26 -18.14 -28.88
C ASN A 225 -32.98 -18.53 -29.63
N LEU A 226 -33.10 -18.89 -30.93
CA LEU A 226 -31.96 -19.16 -31.78
C LEU A 226 -31.11 -17.90 -32.03
N ARG A 227 -31.74 -16.73 -32.23
CA ARG A 227 -31.01 -15.44 -32.33
C ARG A 227 -30.23 -15.12 -31.07
N GLU A 228 -30.86 -15.34 -29.92
CA GLU A 228 -30.22 -15.13 -28.63
C GLU A 228 -29.06 -16.12 -28.39
N ALA A 229 -29.21 -17.37 -28.78
CA ALA A 229 -28.14 -18.36 -28.75
C ALA A 229 -26.97 -17.97 -29.67
N VAL A 230 -27.24 -17.47 -30.89
CA VAL A 230 -26.20 -16.94 -31.77
C VAL A 230 -25.48 -15.76 -31.13
N GLN A 231 -26.19 -14.81 -30.52
CA GLN A 231 -25.55 -13.69 -29.83
C GLN A 231 -24.70 -14.17 -28.66
N THR A 232 -25.20 -15.12 -27.87
CA THR A 232 -24.48 -15.75 -26.76
C THR A 232 -23.20 -16.43 -27.26
N GLY A 233 -23.27 -17.12 -28.40
CA GLY A 233 -22.10 -17.70 -29.07
C GLY A 233 -21.07 -16.67 -29.52
N ARG A 234 -21.51 -15.54 -30.09
CA ARG A 234 -20.62 -14.43 -30.48
C ARG A 234 -19.91 -13.85 -29.26
N ASP A 235 -20.66 -13.56 -28.20
CA ASP A 235 -20.12 -13.07 -26.93
C ASP A 235 -19.08 -14.06 -26.37
N ALA A 236 -19.39 -15.36 -26.34
CA ALA A 236 -18.47 -16.39 -25.86
C ALA A 236 -17.15 -16.40 -26.63
N VAL A 237 -17.19 -16.47 -27.96
CA VAL A 237 -15.99 -16.45 -28.81
C VAL A 237 -15.17 -15.19 -28.58
N GLU A 238 -15.83 -14.03 -28.55
CA GLU A 238 -15.17 -12.74 -28.34
C GLU A 238 -14.46 -12.68 -26.98
N TRP A 239 -15.16 -13.02 -25.89
CA TRP A 239 -14.60 -12.96 -24.54
C TRP A 239 -13.53 -14.01 -24.30
N LEU A 240 -13.68 -15.22 -24.83
CA LEU A 240 -12.66 -16.26 -24.75
C LEU A 240 -11.42 -15.89 -25.55
N ARG A 241 -11.56 -15.32 -26.75
CA ARG A 241 -10.42 -14.81 -27.53
C ARG A 241 -9.63 -13.79 -26.71
N ARG A 242 -10.35 -12.82 -26.13
CA ARG A 242 -9.77 -11.78 -25.28
C ARG A 242 -9.08 -12.34 -24.03
N ALA A 243 -9.65 -13.38 -23.42
CA ALA A 243 -9.13 -13.97 -22.19
C ALA A 243 -7.94 -14.90 -22.42
N LEU A 244 -7.92 -15.64 -23.54
CA LEU A 244 -6.96 -16.72 -23.80
C LEU A 244 -5.78 -16.29 -24.69
N THR A 245 -5.89 -15.19 -25.43
CA THR A 245 -4.77 -14.66 -26.24
C THR A 245 -3.60 -14.29 -25.32
N ALA A 246 -2.41 -14.79 -25.65
CA ALA A 246 -1.21 -14.54 -24.87
C ALA A 246 -0.87 -13.04 -24.78
N ASP A 247 -0.55 -12.60 -23.57
CA ASP A 247 -0.15 -11.23 -23.28
C ASP A 247 1.07 -11.29 -22.34
N ASN A 248 2.25 -10.94 -22.87
CA ASN A 248 3.51 -10.99 -22.11
C ASN A 248 3.50 -9.96 -20.97
N THR A 249 3.01 -8.76 -21.25
CA THR A 249 2.87 -7.68 -20.28
C THR A 249 1.89 -8.06 -19.17
N ARG A 250 0.80 -8.76 -19.48
CA ARG A 250 -0.10 -9.30 -18.44
C ARG A 250 0.63 -10.25 -17.49
N ARG A 251 1.51 -11.11 -17.99
CA ARG A 251 2.25 -12.04 -17.13
C ARG A 251 3.16 -11.30 -16.15
N GLU A 252 3.85 -10.27 -16.62
CA GLU A 252 4.68 -9.39 -15.79
C GLU A 252 3.82 -8.64 -14.77
N LEU A 253 2.72 -8.02 -15.20
CA LEU A 253 1.77 -7.36 -14.31
C LEU A 253 1.25 -8.32 -13.22
N THR A 254 0.81 -9.53 -13.58
CA THR A 254 0.34 -10.53 -12.61
C THR A 254 1.41 -10.84 -11.57
N GLN A 255 2.68 -11.01 -11.97
CA GLN A 255 3.77 -11.25 -11.02
C GLN A 255 3.97 -10.07 -10.06
N VAL A 256 3.95 -8.84 -10.58
CA VAL A 256 4.06 -7.63 -9.76
C VAL A 256 2.87 -7.52 -8.79
N LEU A 257 1.64 -7.70 -9.27
CA LEU A 257 0.44 -7.64 -8.43
C LEU A 257 0.46 -8.70 -7.32
N VAL A 258 0.95 -9.91 -7.60
CA VAL A 258 1.11 -10.97 -6.59
C VAL A 258 2.10 -10.55 -5.49
N ASP A 259 3.26 -10.01 -5.85
CA ASP A 259 4.25 -9.50 -4.88
C ASP A 259 3.67 -8.34 -4.06
N MET A 260 3.04 -7.37 -4.72
CA MET A 260 2.44 -6.20 -4.07
C MET A 260 1.29 -6.60 -3.16
N ARG A 261 0.43 -7.53 -3.58
CA ARG A 261 -0.63 -8.09 -2.73
C ARG A 261 -0.05 -8.72 -1.46
N GLN A 262 1.01 -9.51 -1.60
CA GLN A 262 1.66 -10.13 -0.45
C GLN A 262 2.26 -9.09 0.49
N ARG A 263 2.90 -8.06 -0.06
CA ARG A 263 3.49 -6.96 0.70
C ARG A 263 2.46 -6.09 1.40
N TRP A 264 1.38 -5.69 0.74
CA TRP A 264 0.49 -4.64 1.25
C TRP A 264 -0.73 -5.17 2.01
N PHE A 265 -1.21 -6.38 1.69
CA PHE A 265 -2.38 -6.97 2.37
C PHE A 265 -2.00 -8.08 3.37
N TYR A 266 -0.92 -8.82 3.12
CA TYR A 266 -0.56 -10.00 3.92
C TYR A 266 0.75 -9.87 4.70
N SER A 267 1.58 -8.84 4.46
CA SER A 267 2.78 -8.57 5.27
C SER A 267 2.42 -7.93 6.61
N GLN A 268 1.55 -8.61 7.35
CA GLN A 268 1.54 -8.63 8.79
C GLN A 268 1.35 -10.07 9.26
N ASN A 269 2.36 -10.89 8.98
CA ASN A 269 2.64 -12.05 9.83
C ASN A 269 4.14 -12.35 9.99
N LYS A 270 4.92 -11.29 10.18
CA LYS A 270 6.05 -11.33 11.13
C LYS A 270 5.74 -10.56 12.43
N ASP A 271 4.63 -9.82 12.45
CA ASP A 271 4.18 -9.07 13.63
C ASP A 271 2.99 -9.70 14.35
N MET A 272 2.27 -10.69 13.80
CA MET A 272 1.14 -11.34 14.51
C MET A 272 1.49 -12.69 15.16
N ASN A 273 2.64 -13.30 14.82
CA ASN A 273 3.33 -14.24 15.71
C ASN A 273 4.30 -13.54 16.70
N ARG A 274 4.40 -12.20 16.62
CA ARG A 274 4.83 -11.38 17.76
C ARG A 274 3.61 -11.01 18.59
N MET A 275 2.56 -10.39 18.06
CA MET A 275 1.38 -10.00 18.85
C MET A 275 0.64 -11.16 19.55
N GLY A 276 0.45 -12.34 18.96
CA GLY A 276 -0.23 -13.48 19.63
C GLY A 276 0.61 -14.13 20.74
N LEU A 277 1.92 -14.24 20.54
CA LEU A 277 2.90 -14.64 21.56
C LEU A 277 3.05 -13.55 22.63
N TYR A 278 2.86 -12.29 22.25
CA TYR A 278 2.83 -11.16 23.15
C TYR A 278 1.51 -11.10 23.90
N VAL A 279 0.35 -11.53 23.41
CA VAL A 279 -0.89 -11.45 24.23
C VAL A 279 -0.97 -12.58 25.25
N SER A 280 -0.61 -13.82 24.89
CA SER A 280 -0.47 -14.92 25.88
C SER A 280 0.75 -14.73 26.77
N GLY A 281 1.82 -14.16 26.21
CA GLY A 281 3.00 -13.70 26.94
C GLY A 281 2.72 -12.52 27.86
N ILE A 282 1.89 -11.54 27.48
CA ILE A 282 1.52 -10.34 28.25
C ILE A 282 0.55 -10.71 29.36
N THR A 283 -0.34 -11.69 29.20
CA THR A 283 -1.21 -12.11 30.31
C THR A 283 -0.42 -12.89 31.36
N VAL A 284 0.48 -13.79 30.95
CA VAL A 284 1.40 -14.49 31.87
C VAL A 284 2.44 -13.53 32.44
N LEU A 285 3.01 -12.62 31.65
CA LEU A 285 3.88 -11.54 32.09
C LEU A 285 3.14 -10.52 32.94
N ALA A 286 1.87 -10.22 32.75
CA ALA A 286 1.14 -9.26 33.59
C ALA A 286 0.81 -9.86 34.95
N VAL A 287 0.56 -11.17 35.04
CA VAL A 287 0.39 -11.88 36.31
C VAL A 287 1.74 -12.04 37.03
N ILE A 288 2.80 -12.37 36.29
CA ILE A 288 4.17 -12.42 36.82
C ILE A 288 4.70 -11.02 37.16
N MET A 289 4.37 -9.99 36.39
CA MET A 289 4.75 -8.58 36.60
C MET A 289 3.91 -7.94 37.70
N ALA A 290 2.65 -8.31 37.88
CA ALA A 290 1.87 -7.93 39.06
C ALA A 290 2.45 -8.59 40.33
N GLY A 291 2.88 -9.85 40.26
CA GLY A 291 3.60 -10.54 41.34
C GLY A 291 5.01 -9.97 41.62
N LEU A 292 5.76 -9.60 40.57
CA LEU A 292 7.11 -9.03 40.66
C LEU A 292 7.11 -7.55 41.06
N LEU A 293 6.10 -6.77 40.67
CA LEU A 293 5.92 -5.37 41.09
C LEU A 293 5.52 -5.26 42.57
N PHE A 294 4.94 -6.31 43.14
CA PHE A 294 4.67 -6.36 44.58
C PHE A 294 5.93 -6.73 45.40
N ILE A 295 7.02 -7.19 44.75
CA ILE A 295 8.19 -7.77 45.46
C ILE A 295 9.58 -7.21 45.01
N SER A 296 9.75 -6.43 43.93
CA SER A 296 11.11 -6.09 43.43
C SER A 296 11.35 -4.66 42.88
N PRO A 297 12.52 -4.01 43.10
CA PRO A 297 12.77 -2.59 42.80
C PRO A 297 13.60 -2.36 41.52
N PHE A 298 12.97 -2.10 40.37
CA PHE A 298 13.67 -1.65 39.14
C PHE A 298 13.35 -0.18 38.82
N ARG A 299 14.34 0.70 38.91
CA ARG A 299 14.23 2.16 38.74
C ARG A 299 14.28 2.56 37.25
N LYS A 300 13.32 3.37 36.80
CA LYS A 300 13.31 4.05 35.49
C LYS A 300 14.54 4.98 35.38
N ASP A 301 15.21 5.02 34.23
CA ASP A 301 16.38 5.87 33.97
C ASP A 301 15.94 7.34 33.82
N VAL A 302 15.86 8.04 34.96
CA VAL A 302 15.41 9.43 35.11
C VAL A 302 16.23 10.39 34.22
N TYR A 303 17.53 10.14 34.02
CA TYR A 303 18.43 11.03 33.27
C TYR A 303 17.95 11.31 31.83
N ARG A 304 17.51 10.28 31.09
CA ARG A 304 17.10 10.42 29.69
C ARG A 304 15.83 11.24 29.48
N GLN A 305 15.04 11.47 30.52
CA GLN A 305 13.81 12.25 30.43
C GLN A 305 14.04 13.77 30.44
N PHE A 306 15.24 14.21 30.86
CA PHE A 306 15.49 15.63 31.13
C PHE A 306 16.65 16.26 30.34
N ALA A 307 17.53 15.47 29.72
CA ALA A 307 18.64 16.00 28.91
C ALA A 307 18.13 16.72 27.63
N PRO A 308 18.58 17.96 27.31
CA PRO A 308 18.30 18.59 26.03
C PRO A 308 18.65 17.73 24.82
N THR A 309 17.77 17.83 23.84
CA THR A 309 17.81 17.06 22.61
C THR A 309 18.65 17.72 21.53
N GLU A 310 18.94 19.02 21.65
CA GLU A 310 19.58 19.81 20.59
C GLU A 310 20.47 20.96 21.10
N MET A 311 21.48 21.29 20.31
CA MET A 311 22.34 22.47 20.43
C MET A 311 21.76 23.61 19.58
N ALA A 312 21.39 24.71 20.22
CA ALA A 312 20.65 25.81 19.57
C ALA A 312 21.56 26.66 18.66
N HIS A 313 21.23 26.77 17.37
CA HIS A 313 21.96 27.61 16.42
C HIS A 313 21.69 29.10 16.66
N HIS A 314 22.72 29.88 17.00
CA HIS A 314 22.64 31.35 16.99
C HIS A 314 23.26 31.87 15.68
N HIS A 315 22.60 32.86 15.06
CA HIS A 315 23.17 33.58 13.92
C HIS A 315 24.33 34.44 14.41
N LEU A 316 25.54 33.91 14.30
CA LEU A 316 26.77 34.60 14.64
C LEU A 316 27.40 35.19 13.37
N PRO A 317 28.21 36.26 13.49
CA PRO A 317 29.01 36.79 12.38
C PRO A 317 29.89 35.69 11.77
N ASP A 318 30.05 35.67 10.45
CA ASP A 318 30.84 34.64 9.75
C ASP A 318 32.33 34.72 10.14
N ASN A 319 32.70 34.02 11.21
CA ASN A 319 34.04 33.90 11.75
C ASN A 319 34.35 32.42 12.07
N ASP A 320 35.63 32.11 12.26
CA ASP A 320 36.08 30.72 12.46
C ASP A 320 35.46 30.05 13.68
N THR A 321 35.23 30.81 14.77
CA THR A 321 34.52 30.33 15.96
C THR A 321 33.10 29.89 15.64
N SER A 322 32.38 30.64 14.81
CA SER A 322 30.99 30.34 14.42
C SER A 322 30.90 29.10 13.54
N LYS A 323 31.88 28.89 12.64
CA LYS A 323 31.99 27.68 11.82
C LYS A 323 32.20 26.44 12.69
N LEU A 324 33.11 26.52 13.66
CA LEU A 324 33.36 25.43 14.61
C LEU A 324 32.14 25.15 15.50
N LEU A 325 31.43 26.19 15.96
CA LEU A 325 30.19 26.00 16.73
C LEU A 325 29.07 25.36 15.89
N HIS A 326 28.98 25.68 14.60
CA HIS A 326 28.05 25.02 13.68
C HIS A 326 28.39 23.53 13.52
N GLU A 327 29.67 23.20 13.32
CA GLU A 327 30.15 21.82 13.23
C GLU A 327 29.88 21.04 14.53
N ALA A 328 30.18 21.63 15.70
CA ALA A 328 29.88 21.04 17.01
C ALA A 328 28.38 20.74 17.17
N ALA A 329 27.50 21.65 16.75
CA ALA A 329 26.06 21.45 16.81
C ALA A 329 25.60 20.28 15.92
N GLN A 330 26.18 20.11 14.72
CA GLN A 330 25.88 18.96 13.86
C GLN A 330 26.25 17.63 14.52
N HIS A 331 27.41 17.56 15.19
CA HIS A 331 27.82 16.37 15.93
C HIS A 331 26.93 16.12 17.16
N PHE A 332 26.65 17.16 17.93
CA PHE A 332 25.79 17.11 19.12
C PHE A 332 24.39 16.59 18.78
N ASN A 333 23.74 17.19 17.78
CA ASN A 333 22.37 16.86 17.36
C ASN A 333 22.26 15.44 16.76
N LYS A 334 23.38 14.90 16.22
CA LYS A 334 23.49 13.50 15.79
C LYS A 334 23.91 12.53 16.90
N ARG A 335 23.96 12.99 18.17
CA ARG A 335 24.42 12.24 19.35
C ARG A 335 25.85 11.71 19.28
N ARG A 336 26.71 12.35 18.47
CA ARG A 336 28.13 12.02 18.33
C ARG A 336 28.93 12.84 19.35
N PHE A 337 28.70 12.59 20.63
CA PHE A 337 29.20 13.43 21.73
C PHE A 337 30.74 13.50 21.80
N THR A 338 31.45 12.40 21.53
CA THR A 338 32.92 12.39 21.48
C THR A 338 33.45 13.37 20.43
N SER A 339 32.92 13.32 19.21
CA SER A 339 33.30 14.25 18.13
C SER A 339 32.88 15.69 18.43
N ALA A 340 31.72 15.89 19.07
CA ALA A 340 31.30 17.22 19.51
C ALA A 340 32.30 17.82 20.52
N VAL A 341 32.80 17.03 21.47
CA VAL A 341 33.84 17.46 22.43
C VAL A 341 35.13 17.86 21.72
N GLU A 342 35.57 17.12 20.70
CA GLU A 342 36.77 17.46 19.92
C GLU A 342 36.66 18.83 19.26
N VAL A 343 35.51 19.13 18.63
CA VAL A 343 35.28 20.42 17.98
C VAL A 343 35.14 21.54 19.02
N LEU A 344 34.44 21.30 20.14
CA LEU A 344 34.27 22.28 21.22
C LEU A 344 35.59 22.59 21.94
N ASN A 345 36.52 21.65 22.01
CA ASN A 345 37.86 21.90 22.52
C ASN A 345 38.60 22.94 21.66
N ARG A 346 38.47 22.87 20.33
CA ARG A 346 39.07 23.86 19.43
C ARG A 346 38.46 25.25 19.65
N VAL A 347 37.14 25.33 19.83
CA VAL A 347 36.46 26.60 20.17
C VAL A 347 37.02 27.20 21.45
N LEU A 348 37.19 26.38 22.50
CA LEU A 348 37.68 26.84 23.81
C LEU A 348 39.20 27.13 23.84
N GLN A 349 39.96 26.60 22.89
CA GLN A 349 41.37 26.99 22.67
C GLN A 349 41.46 28.40 22.08
N MET A 350 40.55 28.74 21.15
CA MET A 350 40.50 30.05 20.51
C MET A 350 39.88 31.12 21.42
N ASP A 351 38.82 30.75 22.13
CA ASP A 351 38.11 31.61 23.07
C ASP A 351 37.82 30.85 24.38
N PRO A 352 38.77 30.89 25.35
CA PRO A 352 38.57 30.30 26.67
C PRO A 352 37.43 30.94 27.46
N SER A 353 36.90 32.10 27.06
CA SER A 353 35.78 32.75 27.74
C SER A 353 34.42 32.27 27.24
N ASN A 354 34.38 31.47 26.17
CA ASN A 354 33.14 31.04 25.51
C ASN A 354 32.28 30.14 26.40
N THR A 355 31.32 30.73 27.11
CA THR A 355 30.45 30.00 28.06
C THR A 355 29.47 29.06 27.35
N TYR A 356 29.10 29.36 26.10
CA TYR A 356 28.26 28.49 25.25
C TYR A 356 28.97 27.19 24.89
N ALA A 357 30.20 27.28 24.36
CA ALA A 357 30.99 26.11 24.02
C ALA A 357 31.33 25.27 25.27
N ARG A 358 31.66 25.94 26.38
CA ARG A 358 31.95 25.27 27.66
C ARG A 358 30.73 24.53 28.19
N TYR A 359 29.54 25.12 28.13
CA TYR A 359 28.30 24.47 28.54
C TYR A 359 28.04 23.20 27.74
N TYR A 360 28.04 23.28 26.40
CA TYR A 360 27.77 22.12 25.55
C TYR A 360 28.85 21.04 25.66
N ARG A 361 30.12 21.41 25.93
CA ARG A 361 31.18 20.43 26.20
C ARG A 361 30.91 19.69 27.50
N GLY A 362 30.54 20.42 28.56
CA GLY A 362 30.12 19.86 29.84
C GLY A 362 28.97 18.85 29.68
N VAL A 363 27.94 19.20 28.90
CA VAL A 363 26.82 18.29 28.58
C VAL A 363 27.29 17.02 27.88
N CYS A 364 28.08 17.14 26.81
CA CYS A 364 28.61 15.98 26.10
C CYS A 364 29.43 15.06 27.02
N LEU A 365 30.22 15.65 27.92
CA LEU A 365 31.03 14.91 28.90
C LEU A 365 30.16 14.14 29.89
N VAL A 366 29.02 14.70 30.33
CA VAL A 366 28.04 13.94 31.14
C VAL A 366 27.52 12.74 30.35
N ASP A 367 27.15 12.91 29.08
CA ASP A 367 26.61 11.83 28.25
C ASP A 367 27.60 10.68 28.06
N ILE A 368 28.87 10.98 27.78
CA ILE A 368 29.95 9.98 27.63
C ILE A 368 30.54 9.51 28.98
N ASN A 369 29.89 9.82 30.10
CA ASN A 369 30.23 9.36 31.45
C ASN A 369 31.59 9.86 31.99
N GLN A 370 32.05 11.03 31.53
CA GLN A 370 33.22 11.72 32.06
C GLN A 370 32.80 12.79 33.09
N MET A 371 32.39 12.35 34.28
CA MET A 371 31.71 13.21 35.27
C MET A 371 32.60 14.33 35.83
N VAL A 372 33.86 14.04 36.15
CA VAL A 372 34.77 15.04 36.74
C VAL A 372 34.99 16.24 35.80
N PRO A 373 35.47 16.08 34.55
CA PRO A 373 35.64 17.21 33.66
C PRO A 373 34.31 17.86 33.26
N ALA A 374 33.22 17.09 33.16
CA ALA A 374 31.89 17.65 32.94
C ALA A 374 31.51 18.64 34.05
N ARG A 375 31.67 18.25 35.31
CA ARG A 375 31.35 19.07 36.47
C ARG A 375 32.25 20.30 36.53
N THR A 376 33.51 20.19 36.16
CA THR A 376 34.43 21.34 36.07
C THR A 376 33.90 22.39 35.08
N ASP A 377 33.55 21.98 33.86
CA ASP A 377 33.03 22.88 32.84
C ASP A 377 31.70 23.53 33.25
N LEU A 378 30.76 22.70 33.72
CA LEU A 378 29.42 23.17 34.09
C LEU A 378 29.46 24.09 35.32
N LYS A 379 30.33 23.81 36.29
CA LYS A 379 30.52 24.69 37.46
C LYS A 379 31.05 26.06 37.04
N GLN A 380 32.02 26.11 36.14
CA GLN A 380 32.53 27.37 35.61
C GLN A 380 31.48 28.16 34.83
N VAL A 381 30.59 27.49 34.08
CA VAL A 381 29.44 28.16 33.44
C VAL A 381 28.47 28.68 34.50
N TYR A 382 28.17 27.89 35.54
CA TYR A 382 27.27 28.30 36.62
C TYR A 382 27.79 29.51 37.43
N GLU A 383 29.11 29.62 37.61
CA GLU A 383 29.73 30.72 38.37
C GLU A 383 29.86 32.00 37.53
N SER A 384 29.66 31.93 36.21
CA SER A 384 29.69 33.07 35.30
C SER A 384 28.31 33.74 35.14
N ASN A 385 28.27 34.96 34.58
CA ASN A 385 27.02 35.63 34.20
C ASN A 385 26.44 35.11 32.85
N SER A 386 26.58 33.81 32.60
CA SER A 386 26.15 33.17 31.35
C SER A 386 24.62 32.98 31.30
N PRO A 387 23.98 33.14 30.12
CA PRO A 387 22.58 32.75 29.95
C PRO A 387 22.35 31.25 30.21
N TYR A 388 23.39 30.42 30.13
CA TYR A 388 23.34 28.97 30.38
C TYR A 388 23.60 28.57 31.84
N ARG A 389 23.75 29.54 32.76
CA ARG A 389 24.10 29.31 34.17
C ARG A 389 23.20 28.26 34.83
N TYR A 390 21.88 28.41 34.70
CA TYR A 390 20.93 27.51 35.37
C TYR A 390 20.73 26.19 34.64
N ASP A 391 20.95 26.15 33.32
CA ASP A 391 21.06 24.88 32.58
C ASP A 391 22.29 24.08 32.99
N ALA A 392 23.41 24.76 33.26
CA ALA A 392 24.60 24.13 33.79
C ALA A 392 24.38 23.56 35.20
N ALA A 393 23.68 24.29 36.09
CA ALA A 393 23.27 23.78 37.41
C ALA A 393 22.41 22.51 37.30
N PHE A 394 21.47 22.50 36.34
CA PHE A 394 20.62 21.34 36.10
C PHE A 394 21.44 20.12 35.66
N TYR A 395 22.41 20.32 34.77
CA TYR A 395 23.31 19.25 34.32
C TYR A 395 24.31 18.79 35.38
N LEU A 396 24.73 19.68 36.28
CA LEU A 396 25.48 19.29 37.48
C LEU A 396 24.66 18.32 38.32
N ALA A 397 23.38 18.63 38.58
CA ALA A 397 22.50 17.73 39.31
C ALA A 397 22.35 16.36 38.61
N LEU A 398 22.12 16.36 37.30
CA LEU A 398 22.04 15.12 36.52
C LEU A 398 23.33 14.29 36.59
N SER A 399 24.50 14.93 36.60
CA SER A 399 25.78 14.23 36.73
C SER A 399 25.91 13.52 38.08
N TYR A 400 25.44 14.12 39.19
CA TYR A 400 25.43 13.49 40.51
C TYR A 400 24.38 12.38 40.61
N LEU A 401 23.21 12.60 40.01
CA LEU A 401 22.15 11.59 39.96
C LEU A 401 22.59 10.32 39.21
N ARG A 402 23.38 10.46 38.13
CA ARG A 402 23.97 9.31 37.41
C ARG A 402 24.95 8.51 38.28
N GLU A 403 25.63 9.15 39.22
CA GLU A 403 26.48 8.49 40.23
C GLU A 403 25.69 8.05 41.48
N ARG A 404 24.35 8.17 41.46
CA ARG A 404 23.43 7.87 42.57
C ARG A 404 23.60 8.78 43.80
N ASP A 405 24.32 9.89 43.66
CA ASP A 405 24.43 10.92 44.68
C ASP A 405 23.22 11.85 44.63
N LYS A 406 22.12 11.37 45.23
CA LYS A 406 20.86 12.12 45.32
C LYS A 406 21.00 13.42 46.12
N GLN A 407 21.86 13.43 47.14
CA GLN A 407 22.03 14.58 48.00
C GLN A 407 22.64 15.74 47.21
N GLN A 408 23.76 15.52 46.54
CA GLN A 408 24.38 16.53 45.69
C GLN A 408 23.49 16.91 44.51
N SER A 409 22.75 15.95 43.92
CA SER A 409 21.75 16.25 42.91
C SER A 409 20.70 17.26 43.41
N LEU A 410 20.14 17.04 44.61
CA LEU A 410 19.14 17.94 45.19
C LEU A 410 19.72 19.32 45.50
N GLU A 411 20.93 19.37 46.07
CA GLU A 411 21.65 20.63 46.36
C GLU A 411 21.82 21.50 45.10
N TRP A 412 22.13 20.90 43.95
CA TRP A 412 22.24 21.63 42.68
C TRP A 412 20.90 22.05 42.09
N LEU A 413 19.85 21.24 42.24
CA LEU A 413 18.51 21.60 41.75
C LEU A 413 17.91 22.78 42.51
N LEU A 414 18.15 22.86 43.82
CA LEU A 414 17.66 23.95 44.68
C LEU A 414 18.34 25.31 44.39
N LYS A 415 19.46 25.31 43.65
CA LYS A 415 20.15 26.54 43.22
C LYS A 415 19.52 27.19 41.98
N ILE A 416 18.53 26.56 41.37
CA ILE A 416 17.82 27.08 40.20
C ILE A 416 16.61 27.90 40.70
N PRO A 417 16.60 29.24 40.52
CA PRO A 417 15.53 30.09 41.03
C PRO A 417 14.25 29.95 40.20
N GLN A 418 13.11 30.37 40.76
CA GLN A 418 11.79 30.14 40.16
C GLN A 418 11.57 30.83 38.81
N ASP A 419 12.27 31.95 38.59
CA ASP A 419 12.25 32.75 37.38
C ASP A 419 13.19 32.22 36.27
N ALA A 420 14.02 31.21 36.57
CA ALA A 420 14.89 30.60 35.56
C ALA A 420 14.07 29.86 34.49
N PRO A 421 14.43 29.97 33.19
CA PRO A 421 13.70 29.31 32.10
C PRO A 421 13.54 27.79 32.26
N ASN A 422 14.49 27.15 32.94
CA ASN A 422 14.52 25.71 33.16
C ASN A 422 14.04 25.27 34.55
N TYR A 423 13.51 26.18 35.39
CA TYR A 423 13.05 25.88 36.75
C TYR A 423 12.03 24.73 36.79
N TRP A 424 11.12 24.67 35.81
CA TRP A 424 10.14 23.59 35.73
C TRP A 424 10.78 22.20 35.62
N LYS A 425 11.94 22.07 34.95
CA LYS A 425 12.70 20.81 34.86
C LYS A 425 13.27 20.46 36.23
N ALA A 426 13.79 21.45 36.95
CA ALA A 426 14.34 21.27 38.29
C ALA A 426 13.26 20.80 39.27
N LYS A 427 12.11 21.48 39.30
CA LYS A 427 10.97 21.11 40.15
C LYS A 427 10.52 19.66 39.90
N LYS A 428 10.32 19.30 38.64
CA LYS A 428 9.90 17.94 38.27
C LYS A 428 10.95 16.89 38.66
N LEU A 429 12.23 17.17 38.46
CA LEU A 429 13.29 16.24 38.85
C LEU A 429 13.38 16.07 40.38
N ILE A 430 13.18 17.14 41.16
CA ILE A 430 13.11 17.07 42.62
C ILE A 430 11.97 16.15 43.07
N GLU A 431 10.79 16.27 42.46
CA GLU A 431 9.63 15.41 42.75
C GLU A 431 9.90 13.93 42.45
N GLU A 432 10.74 13.63 41.45
CA GLU A 432 11.08 12.24 41.08
C GLU A 432 12.19 11.61 41.94
N ILE A 433 13.11 12.41 42.49
CA ILE A 433 14.26 11.88 43.25
C ILE A 433 14.04 11.87 44.77
N ARG A 434 13.09 12.68 45.27
CA ARG A 434 12.61 12.68 46.67
C ARG A 434 11.83 11.42 46.97
#